data_AF-A0A917QNJ6-F1
#
_entry.id   AF-A0A917QNJ6-F1
#
_cell.length_a   1.000
_cell.length_b   1.000
_cell.length_c   1.000
_cell.angle_alpha   90.00
_cell.angle_beta   90.00
_cell.angle_gamma   90.00
#
_symmetry.space_group_name_H-M   'P 1'
#
loop_
_entity.id
_entity.type
_entity.pdbx_description
1 polymer ?
#
loop_
_entity_poly.entity_id
_entity_poly.type
_entity_poly.pdbx_seq_one_letter_code
_entity_poly.pdbx_strand_id
1 'polypeptide(L)'
;MEVNAETEVRAREFAIAAHGDQRYGQYPYQHHLKAVRGVLADFGYAGAHGAAAWLHDVIEDTPVTYEEVESRFGREVVDLVWAVTGVGPDRKARVLDAYTKIVAYPPAVILKLADRTANAEASPPDSAWMGMYRTEHASFKAHLGPLLAEDPVVQQMWARLERVLDLSVAPPTAEQWAEIDHLFLDGDRARAIEAVRTAFRCTPVEAEQILLERH
;
A
#
# COMPACT_ATOMS: atom_id res chain seq x y z
N MET A 1 23.43 15.48 2.07
CA MET A 1 23.22 15.84 0.64
C MET A 1 21.86 16.45 0.53
N GLU A 2 21.74 17.62 -0.10
CA GLU A 2 20.46 18.27 -0.35
C GLU A 2 19.68 17.43 -1.39
N VAL A 3 18.43 17.06 -1.09
CA VAL A 3 17.64 16.24 -2.02
C VAL A 3 17.07 17.15 -3.12
N ASN A 4 17.61 17.03 -4.32
CA ASN A 4 17.22 17.80 -5.50
C ASN A 4 16.60 16.91 -6.60
N ALA A 5 16.20 17.50 -7.72
CA ALA A 5 15.63 16.77 -8.86
C ALA A 5 16.56 15.66 -9.41
N GLU A 6 17.87 15.82 -9.28
CA GLU A 6 18.86 14.81 -9.68
C GLU A 6 18.80 13.56 -8.79
N THR A 7 18.51 13.72 -7.50
CA THR A 7 18.30 12.60 -6.58
C THR A 7 17.05 11.80 -6.93
N GLU A 8 15.94 12.44 -7.32
CA GLU A 8 14.74 11.71 -7.76
C GLU A 8 14.99 10.88 -9.02
N VAL A 9 15.74 11.41 -10.00
CA VAL A 9 16.09 10.68 -11.23
C VAL A 9 16.92 9.44 -10.90
N ARG A 10 17.94 9.59 -10.06
CA ARG A 10 18.78 8.45 -9.62
C ARG A 10 17.98 7.42 -8.83
N ALA A 11 17.07 7.85 -7.97
CA ALA A 11 16.18 6.97 -7.20
C ALA A 11 15.28 6.14 -8.12
N ARG A 12 14.69 6.78 -9.14
CA ARG A 12 13.89 6.11 -10.17
C ARG A 12 14.69 5.06 -10.93
N GLU A 13 15.86 5.41 -11.44
CA GLU A 13 16.70 4.48 -12.21
C GLU A 13 17.13 3.28 -11.37
N PHE A 14 17.54 3.54 -10.12
CA PHE A 14 17.90 2.51 -9.17
C PHE A 14 16.74 1.56 -8.84
N ALA A 15 15.55 2.10 -8.54
CA ALA A 15 14.38 1.28 -8.23
C ALA A 15 13.93 0.42 -9.42
N ILE A 16 13.92 0.97 -10.63
CA ILE A 16 13.60 0.20 -11.84
C ILE A 16 14.59 -0.95 -12.04
N ALA A 17 15.89 -0.71 -11.80
CA ALA A 17 16.91 -1.75 -11.88
C ALA A 17 16.75 -2.80 -10.77
N ALA A 18 16.45 -2.39 -9.54
CA ALA A 18 16.29 -3.28 -8.38
C ALA A 18 15.10 -4.23 -8.53
N HIS A 19 13.95 -3.73 -9.00
CA HIS A 19 12.77 -4.57 -9.23
C HIS A 19 12.88 -5.43 -10.50
N GLY A 20 13.74 -5.07 -11.47
CA GLY A 20 14.01 -5.88 -12.66
C GLY A 20 12.74 -6.34 -13.39
N ASP A 21 12.55 -7.66 -13.47
CA ASP A 21 11.42 -8.29 -14.16
C ASP A 21 10.14 -8.43 -13.31
N GLN A 22 10.14 -7.91 -12.08
CA GLN A 22 8.98 -7.92 -11.19
C GLN A 22 7.76 -7.27 -11.87
N ARG A 23 6.58 -7.86 -11.61
CA ARG A 23 5.32 -7.46 -12.22
C ARG A 23 4.39 -6.85 -11.19
N TYR A 24 3.56 -5.93 -11.67
CA TYR A 24 2.41 -5.37 -10.97
C TYR A 24 1.18 -5.67 -11.83
N GLY A 25 0.48 -6.76 -11.51
CA GLY A 25 -0.49 -7.38 -12.40
C GLY A 25 0.14 -7.75 -13.75
N GLN A 26 -0.40 -7.20 -14.84
CA GLN A 26 0.14 -7.40 -16.20
C GLN A 26 1.29 -6.46 -16.57
N TYR A 27 1.54 -5.42 -15.77
CA TYR A 27 2.53 -4.38 -16.08
C TYR A 27 3.86 -4.65 -15.38
N PRO A 28 4.99 -4.10 -15.87
CA PRO A 28 6.24 -4.09 -15.10
C PRO A 28 6.08 -3.24 -13.83
N TYR A 29 6.79 -3.58 -12.76
CA TYR A 29 6.65 -2.94 -11.44
C TYR A 29 6.84 -1.41 -11.45
N GLN A 30 7.63 -0.89 -12.40
CA GLN A 30 7.77 0.55 -12.63
C GLN A 30 6.43 1.31 -12.81
N HIS A 31 5.36 0.61 -13.20
CA HIS A 31 4.03 1.20 -13.34
C HIS A 31 3.48 1.66 -11.98
N HIS A 32 3.60 0.81 -10.95
CA HIS A 32 3.25 1.15 -9.57
C HIS A 32 4.10 2.31 -9.05
N LEU A 33 5.43 2.23 -9.21
CA LEU A 33 6.33 3.30 -8.76
C LEU A 33 5.99 4.67 -9.39
N LYS A 34 5.65 4.69 -10.69
CA LYS A 34 5.17 5.89 -11.38
C LYS A 34 3.86 6.41 -10.80
N ALA A 35 2.92 5.52 -10.51
CA ALA A 35 1.63 5.88 -9.94
C ALA A 35 1.79 6.52 -8.56
N VAL A 36 2.57 5.91 -7.66
CA VAL A 36 2.86 6.47 -6.32
C VAL A 36 3.53 7.84 -6.41
N ARG A 37 4.55 7.98 -7.28
CA ARG A 37 5.19 9.28 -7.51
C ARG A 37 4.21 10.32 -8.06
N GLY A 38 3.33 9.92 -8.96
CA GLY A 38 2.29 10.76 -9.57
C GLY A 38 1.32 11.30 -8.52
N VAL A 39 0.82 10.44 -7.63
CA VAL A 39 -0.05 10.88 -6.52
C VAL A 39 0.66 11.95 -5.68
N LEU A 40 1.93 11.75 -5.30
CA LEU A 40 2.68 12.75 -4.54
C LEU A 40 2.88 14.06 -5.31
N ALA A 41 3.11 14.00 -6.63
CA ALA A 41 3.29 15.17 -7.48
C ALA A 41 2.02 16.04 -7.52
N ASP A 42 0.84 15.40 -7.58
CA ASP A 42 -0.46 16.09 -7.60
C ASP A 42 -0.69 16.94 -6.33
N PHE A 43 -0.04 16.58 -5.22
CA PHE A 43 -0.10 17.30 -3.95
C PHE A 43 1.14 18.18 -3.67
N GLY A 44 2.02 18.34 -4.66
CA GLY A 44 3.21 19.19 -4.55
C GLY A 44 4.37 18.58 -3.77
N TYR A 45 4.32 17.29 -3.43
CA TYR A 45 5.45 16.61 -2.79
C TYR A 45 6.53 16.23 -3.81
N ALA A 46 7.77 16.59 -3.49
CA ALA A 46 8.98 16.36 -4.26
C ALA A 46 10.17 16.15 -3.29
N GLY A 47 11.40 16.16 -3.79
CA GLY A 47 12.59 16.03 -2.95
C GLY A 47 12.64 14.66 -2.28
N ALA A 48 12.75 14.63 -0.95
CA ALA A 48 12.86 13.39 -0.20
C ALA A 48 11.64 12.46 -0.39
N HIS A 49 10.42 13.00 -0.31
CA HIS A 49 9.20 12.23 -0.61
C HIS A 49 9.15 11.75 -2.06
N GLY A 50 9.59 12.57 -3.00
CA GLY A 50 9.65 12.20 -4.42
C GLY A 50 10.62 11.03 -4.67
N ALA A 51 11.81 11.07 -4.06
CA ALA A 51 12.78 9.99 -4.13
C ALA A 51 12.29 8.72 -3.42
N ALA A 52 11.72 8.88 -2.21
CA ALA A 52 11.16 7.77 -1.44
C ALA A 52 9.97 7.10 -2.16
N ALA A 53 9.18 7.84 -2.95
CA ALA A 53 8.12 7.27 -3.79
C ALA A 53 8.64 6.19 -4.75
N TRP A 54 9.80 6.43 -5.36
CA TRP A 54 10.44 5.46 -6.24
C TRP A 54 11.01 4.27 -5.47
N LEU A 55 11.45 4.49 -4.23
CA LEU A 55 12.22 3.54 -3.44
C LEU A 55 11.37 2.76 -2.42
N HIS A 56 10.10 3.10 -2.23
CA HIS A 56 9.34 2.68 -1.05
C HIS A 56 9.27 1.16 -0.83
N ASP A 57 9.28 0.38 -1.91
CA ASP A 57 9.22 -1.10 -1.86
C ASP A 57 10.60 -1.77 -2.00
N VAL A 58 11.68 -1.04 -2.28
CA VAL A 58 12.96 -1.69 -2.63
C VAL A 58 13.54 -2.50 -1.48
N ILE A 59 13.32 -2.09 -0.23
CA ILE A 59 13.77 -2.84 0.96
C ILE A 59 12.86 -4.04 1.23
N GLU A 60 11.56 -3.95 0.90
CA GLU A 60 10.59 -5.03 1.16
C GLU A 60 10.68 -6.13 0.10
N ASP A 61 10.81 -5.74 -1.17
CA ASP A 61 10.62 -6.63 -2.32
C ASP A 61 11.91 -7.05 -3.04
N THR A 62 13.05 -6.46 -2.67
CA THR A 62 14.32 -6.71 -3.35
C THR A 62 15.46 -6.95 -2.34
N PRO A 63 16.65 -7.43 -2.78
CA PRO A 63 17.81 -7.59 -1.90
C PRO A 63 18.44 -6.28 -1.40
N VAL A 64 17.93 -5.11 -1.80
CA VAL A 64 18.45 -3.81 -1.40
C VAL A 64 18.27 -3.61 0.11
N THR A 65 19.31 -3.10 0.78
CA THR A 65 19.29 -2.89 2.24
C THR A 65 19.06 -1.42 2.61
N TYR A 66 18.72 -1.18 3.88
CA TYR A 66 18.64 0.16 4.46
C TYR A 66 19.95 0.93 4.22
N GLU A 67 21.10 0.32 4.51
CA GLU A 67 22.42 0.95 4.41
C GLU A 67 22.74 1.33 2.95
N GLU A 68 22.31 0.52 1.99
CA GLU A 68 22.47 0.84 0.58
C GLU A 68 21.65 2.08 0.20
N VAL A 69 20.39 2.17 0.63
CA VAL A 69 19.54 3.34 0.36
C VAL A 69 20.09 4.59 1.06
N GLU A 70 20.51 4.47 2.33
CA GLU A 70 21.09 5.58 3.10
C GLU A 70 22.34 6.14 2.40
N SER A 71 23.26 5.27 2.01
CA SER A 71 24.53 5.67 1.39
C SER A 71 24.34 6.37 0.04
N ARG A 72 23.31 5.99 -0.73
CA ARG A 72 23.04 6.52 -2.08
C ARG A 72 22.18 7.79 -2.07
N PHE A 73 21.17 7.84 -1.22
CA PHE A 73 20.10 8.84 -1.28
C PHE A 73 19.99 9.70 -0.02
N GLY A 74 20.67 9.32 1.06
CA GLY A 74 20.73 10.06 2.32
C GLY A 74 19.68 9.60 3.33
N ARG A 75 19.91 10.03 4.58
CA ARG A 75 19.16 9.59 5.75
C ARG A 75 17.66 9.89 5.68
N GLU A 76 17.29 11.09 5.24
CA GLU A 76 15.88 11.48 5.14
C GLU A 76 15.08 10.58 4.19
N VAL A 77 15.68 10.18 3.07
CA VAL A 77 15.03 9.29 2.09
C VAL A 77 14.89 7.88 2.66
N VAL A 78 15.95 7.33 3.25
CA VAL A 78 15.87 5.97 3.81
C VAL A 78 14.93 5.90 5.01
N ASP A 79 14.84 6.93 5.85
CA ASP A 79 13.93 6.95 7.00
C ASP A 79 12.46 6.91 6.54
N LEU A 80 12.12 7.59 5.43
CA LEU A 80 10.80 7.47 4.78
C LEU A 80 10.54 6.05 4.25
N VAL A 81 11.50 5.47 3.51
CA VAL A 81 11.37 4.12 2.91
C VAL A 81 11.24 3.05 4.00
N TRP A 82 12.10 3.10 5.01
CA TRP A 82 12.10 2.17 6.13
C TRP A 82 10.80 2.23 6.95
N ALA A 83 10.26 3.43 7.13
CA ALA A 83 9.02 3.60 7.87
C ALA A 83 7.83 2.90 7.19
N VAL A 84 7.77 2.90 5.85
CA VAL A 84 6.68 2.28 5.09
C VAL A 84 6.90 0.80 4.74
N THR A 85 8.14 0.30 4.84
CA THR A 85 8.46 -1.14 4.74
C THR A 85 7.82 -1.88 5.90
N GLY A 86 7.22 -3.06 5.71
CA GLY A 86 6.67 -3.88 6.79
C GLY A 86 7.47 -5.17 7.04
N VAL A 87 7.78 -5.50 8.30
CA VAL A 87 8.47 -6.76 8.66
C VAL A 87 7.58 -7.61 9.57
N GLY A 88 7.43 -8.89 9.25
CA GLY A 88 6.62 -9.80 10.05
C GLY A 88 6.31 -11.13 9.36
N PRO A 89 5.89 -12.14 10.15
CA PRO A 89 5.59 -13.49 9.65
C PRO A 89 4.37 -13.53 8.72
N ASP A 90 3.46 -12.55 8.84
CA ASP A 90 2.24 -12.47 8.06
C ASP A 90 1.91 -11.02 7.68
N ARG A 91 0.90 -10.85 6.82
CA ARG A 91 0.45 -9.52 6.34
C ARG A 91 0.05 -8.60 7.49
N LYS A 92 -0.66 -9.11 8.48
CA LYS A 92 -1.15 -8.32 9.62
C LYS A 92 0.01 -7.79 10.45
N ALA A 93 1.01 -8.62 10.70
CA ALA A 93 2.22 -8.25 11.41
C ALA A 93 3.03 -7.20 10.64
N ARG A 94 3.23 -7.38 9.32
CA ARG A 94 3.91 -6.39 8.47
C ARG A 94 3.21 -5.04 8.47
N VAL A 95 1.87 -5.04 8.36
CA VAL A 95 1.07 -3.81 8.39
C VAL A 95 1.19 -3.09 9.74
N LEU A 96 1.10 -3.82 10.86
CA LEU A 96 1.24 -3.22 12.18
C LEU A 96 2.65 -2.69 12.44
N ASP A 97 3.69 -3.41 12.00
CA ASP A 97 5.08 -2.96 12.06
C ASP A 97 5.28 -1.63 11.30
N ALA A 98 4.79 -1.56 10.05
CA ALA A 98 4.82 -0.33 9.27
C ALA A 98 4.07 0.82 9.98
N TYR A 99 2.90 0.57 10.58
CA TYR A 99 2.17 1.60 11.33
C TYR A 99 2.97 2.10 12.53
N THR A 100 3.60 1.22 13.30
CA THR A 100 4.46 1.61 14.43
C THR A 100 5.60 2.51 13.96
N LYS A 101 6.24 2.19 12.83
CA LYS A 101 7.34 2.99 12.29
C LYS A 101 6.88 4.32 11.71
N ILE A 102 5.74 4.37 11.03
CA ILE A 102 5.14 5.62 10.54
C ILE A 102 4.74 6.53 11.71
N VAL A 103 4.20 5.99 12.80
CA VAL A 103 3.92 6.77 14.01
C VAL A 103 5.20 7.34 14.62
N ALA A 104 6.30 6.58 14.60
CA ALA A 104 7.61 7.05 15.05
C ALA A 104 8.24 8.08 14.08
N TYR A 105 7.86 8.05 12.80
CA TYR A 105 8.31 9.00 11.77
C TYR A 105 7.13 9.56 10.95
N PRO A 106 6.34 10.49 11.50
CA PRO A 106 5.08 10.95 10.92
C PRO A 106 5.12 11.43 9.46
N PRO A 107 6.21 12.04 8.92
CA PRO A 107 6.26 12.41 7.50
C PRO A 107 6.06 11.24 6.53
N ALA A 108 6.26 9.99 6.96
CA ALA A 108 6.01 8.80 6.14
C ALA A 108 4.52 8.53 5.87
N VAL A 109 3.58 9.14 6.63
CA VAL A 109 2.14 8.98 6.36
C VAL A 109 1.76 9.48 4.96
N ILE A 110 2.44 10.52 4.48
CA ILE A 110 2.26 11.08 3.13
C ILE A 110 2.60 10.04 2.07
N LEU A 111 3.75 9.36 2.23
CA LEU A 111 4.18 8.30 1.33
C LEU A 111 3.22 7.10 1.39
N LYS A 112 2.79 6.70 2.59
CA LYS A 112 1.86 5.57 2.75
C LYS A 112 0.47 5.86 2.18
N LEU A 113 -0.01 7.10 2.28
CA LEU A 113 -1.25 7.54 1.63
C LEU A 113 -1.14 7.50 0.12
N ALA A 114 -0.01 7.95 -0.44
CA ALA A 114 0.22 7.91 -1.87
C ALA A 114 0.27 6.47 -2.41
N ASP A 115 1.01 5.58 -1.75
CA ASP A 115 1.08 4.15 -2.04
C ASP A 115 -0.32 3.51 -2.04
N ARG A 116 -1.07 3.69 -0.94
CA ARG A 116 -2.41 3.11 -0.81
C ARG A 116 -3.41 3.69 -1.80
N THR A 117 -3.29 4.97 -2.16
CA THR A 117 -4.13 5.63 -3.17
C THR A 117 -3.84 5.08 -4.56
N ALA A 118 -2.57 4.99 -4.96
CA ALA A 118 -2.17 4.44 -6.25
C ALA A 118 -2.66 2.99 -6.43
N ASN A 119 -2.52 2.18 -5.38
CA ASN A 119 -3.02 0.82 -5.36
C ASN A 119 -4.55 0.73 -5.47
N ALA A 120 -5.29 1.58 -4.74
CA ALA A 120 -6.74 1.62 -4.83
C ALA A 120 -7.21 2.08 -6.23
N GLU A 121 -6.54 3.07 -6.84
CA GLU A 121 -6.87 3.58 -8.18
C GLU A 121 -6.57 2.55 -9.29
N ALA A 122 -5.57 1.69 -9.09
CA ALA A 122 -5.26 0.60 -10.01
C ALA A 122 -6.20 -0.61 -9.88
N SER A 123 -6.98 -0.70 -8.80
CA SER A 123 -7.86 -1.81 -8.50
C SER A 123 -9.24 -1.62 -9.14
N PRO A 124 -9.80 -2.60 -9.87
CA PRO A 124 -11.18 -2.53 -10.32
C PRO A 124 -12.14 -2.37 -9.11
N PRO A 125 -13.21 -1.54 -9.21
CA PRO A 125 -14.07 -1.22 -8.06
C PRO A 125 -14.74 -2.44 -7.37
N ASP A 126 -14.98 -3.49 -8.14
CA ASP A 126 -15.61 -4.74 -7.73
C ASP A 126 -14.57 -5.85 -7.47
N SER A 127 -13.27 -5.54 -7.52
CA SER A 127 -12.21 -6.53 -7.32
C SER A 127 -12.02 -6.90 -5.85
N ALA A 128 -11.42 -8.07 -5.68
CA ALA A 128 -10.90 -8.54 -4.40
C ALA A 128 -10.04 -7.51 -3.66
N TRP A 129 -9.11 -6.90 -4.40
CA TRP A 129 -8.17 -5.90 -3.91
C TRP A 129 -8.89 -4.68 -3.34
N MET A 130 -9.89 -4.15 -4.06
CA MET A 130 -10.71 -3.04 -3.58
C MET A 130 -11.45 -3.41 -2.29
N GLY A 131 -12.00 -4.63 -2.24
CA GLY A 131 -12.63 -5.18 -1.04
C GLY A 131 -11.72 -5.23 0.19
N MET A 132 -10.49 -5.73 0.00
CA MET A 132 -9.45 -5.73 1.02
C MET A 132 -9.11 -4.31 1.47
N TYR A 133 -8.91 -3.36 0.54
CA TYR A 133 -8.56 -1.99 0.89
C TYR A 133 -9.66 -1.27 1.69
N ARG A 134 -10.93 -1.50 1.35
CA ARG A 134 -12.10 -1.03 2.14
C ARG A 134 -12.12 -1.64 3.54
N THR A 135 -11.90 -2.95 3.65
CA THR A 135 -11.89 -3.68 4.93
C THR A 135 -10.81 -3.15 5.87
N GLU A 136 -9.61 -2.96 5.36
CA GLU A 136 -8.46 -2.47 6.13
C GLU A 136 -8.53 -0.97 6.45
N HIS A 137 -9.36 -0.19 5.75
CA HIS A 137 -9.36 1.28 5.83
C HIS A 137 -9.66 1.81 7.23
N ALA A 138 -10.60 1.20 7.97
CA ALA A 138 -10.92 1.63 9.32
C ALA A 138 -9.72 1.53 10.27
N SER A 139 -8.97 0.42 10.19
CA SER A 139 -7.74 0.23 10.96
C SER A 139 -6.64 1.19 10.51
N PHE A 140 -6.46 1.37 9.19
CA PHE A 140 -5.50 2.31 8.62
C PHE A 140 -5.74 3.75 9.12
N LYS A 141 -6.99 4.22 9.06
CA LYS A 141 -7.38 5.57 9.50
C LYS A 141 -7.28 5.73 11.02
N ALA A 142 -7.60 4.69 11.80
CA ALA A 142 -7.44 4.73 13.25
C ALA A 142 -5.98 4.91 13.69
N HIS A 143 -5.03 4.24 13.02
CA HIS A 143 -3.61 4.32 13.36
C HIS A 143 -2.94 5.60 12.84
N LEU A 144 -3.20 5.96 11.58
CA LEU A 144 -2.42 7.00 10.89
C LEU A 144 -3.18 8.30 10.68
N GLY A 145 -4.51 8.31 10.81
CA GLY A 145 -5.34 9.50 10.64
C GLY A 145 -4.99 10.68 11.57
N PRO A 146 -4.58 10.47 12.83
CA PRO A 146 -4.14 11.57 13.70
C PRO A 146 -2.82 12.24 13.26
N LEU A 147 -2.01 11.58 12.42
CA LEU A 147 -0.72 12.11 12.00
C LEU A 147 -0.92 13.23 10.98
N LEU A 148 -0.34 14.40 11.26
CA LEU A 148 -0.46 15.59 10.40
C LEU A 148 -1.92 15.99 10.12
N ALA A 149 -2.84 15.71 11.05
CA ALA A 149 -4.28 15.90 10.83
C ALA A 149 -4.69 17.36 10.55
N GLU A 150 -3.90 18.33 11.00
CA GLU A 150 -4.11 19.76 10.75
C GLU A 150 -3.52 20.24 9.41
N ASP A 151 -2.77 19.40 8.69
CA ASP A 151 -2.21 19.75 7.39
C ASP A 151 -3.31 19.64 6.30
N PRO A 152 -3.69 20.75 5.65
CA PRO A 152 -4.76 20.75 4.66
C PRO A 152 -4.43 19.92 3.41
N VAL A 153 -3.16 19.73 3.07
CA VAL A 153 -2.74 18.87 1.95
C VAL A 153 -2.94 17.40 2.32
N VAL A 154 -2.55 17.00 3.53
CA VAL A 154 -2.76 15.64 4.04
C VAL A 154 -4.26 15.31 4.13
N GLN A 155 -5.09 16.26 4.57
CA GLN A 155 -6.56 16.11 4.53
C GLN A 155 -7.09 15.85 3.13
N GLN A 156 -6.56 16.53 2.10
CA GLN A 156 -6.95 16.30 0.71
C GLN A 156 -6.48 14.94 0.18
N MET A 157 -5.31 14.46 0.60
CA MET A 157 -4.83 13.10 0.28
C MET A 157 -5.76 12.04 0.85
N TRP A 158 -6.17 12.17 2.12
CA TRP A 158 -7.19 11.31 2.72
C TRP A 158 -8.51 11.34 1.94
N ALA A 159 -8.99 12.54 1.59
CA ALA A 159 -10.23 12.68 0.82
C ALA A 159 -10.15 12.04 -0.57
N ARG A 160 -8.98 12.05 -1.22
CA ARG A 160 -8.75 11.34 -2.49
C ARG A 160 -8.86 9.83 -2.30
N LEU A 161 -8.13 9.27 -1.33
CA LEU A 161 -8.19 7.85 -1.02
C LEU A 161 -9.62 7.39 -0.72
N GLU A 162 -10.33 8.11 0.17
CA GLU A 162 -11.69 7.75 0.58
C GLU A 162 -12.71 7.81 -0.55
N ARG A 163 -12.51 8.73 -1.51
CA ARG A 163 -13.32 8.80 -2.73
C ARG A 163 -13.10 7.59 -3.62
N VAL A 164 -11.85 7.17 -3.80
CA VAL A 164 -11.49 6.00 -4.62
C VAL A 164 -12.01 4.72 -3.98
N LEU A 165 -11.92 4.61 -2.65
CA LEU A 165 -12.43 3.45 -1.92
C LEU A 165 -13.95 3.34 -1.97
N ASP A 166 -14.68 4.43 -2.24
CA ASP A 166 -16.15 4.48 -2.14
C ASP A 166 -16.64 3.85 -0.83
N LEU A 167 -16.45 4.58 0.28
CA LEU A 167 -16.84 4.10 1.62
C LEU A 167 -18.36 3.90 1.79
N SER A 168 -19.18 4.19 0.77
CA SER A 168 -20.59 3.80 0.75
C SER A 168 -20.78 2.28 0.55
N VAL A 169 -19.79 1.60 -0.01
CA VAL A 169 -19.76 0.13 -0.11
C VAL A 169 -19.19 -0.46 1.17
N ALA A 170 -20.05 -1.08 1.97
CA ALA A 170 -19.62 -1.70 3.22
C ALA A 170 -18.71 -2.92 2.96
N PRO A 171 -17.56 -3.05 3.65
CA PRO A 171 -16.79 -4.29 3.65
C PRO A 171 -17.57 -5.42 4.35
N PRO A 172 -17.17 -6.71 4.18
CA PRO A 172 -17.81 -7.80 4.89
C PRO A 172 -17.72 -7.62 6.41
N THR A 173 -18.79 -7.93 7.13
CA THR A 173 -18.83 -7.90 8.59
C THR A 173 -17.93 -8.99 9.19
N ALA A 174 -17.67 -8.89 10.50
CA ALA A 174 -16.94 -9.92 11.23
C ALA A 174 -17.63 -11.28 11.14
N GLU A 175 -18.97 -11.33 11.15
CA GLU A 175 -19.74 -12.56 10.97
C GLU A 175 -19.59 -13.13 9.55
N GLN A 176 -19.62 -12.27 8.53
CA GLN A 176 -19.39 -12.71 7.14
C GLN A 176 -17.98 -13.28 6.98
N TRP A 177 -16.98 -12.64 7.58
CA TRP A 177 -15.62 -13.18 7.60
C TRP A 177 -15.48 -14.48 8.38
N ALA A 178 -16.11 -14.59 9.54
CA ALA A 178 -16.08 -15.82 10.34
C ALA A 178 -16.71 -17.00 9.57
N GLU A 179 -17.79 -16.77 8.83
CA GLU A 179 -18.40 -17.79 7.96
C GLU A 179 -17.47 -18.15 6.79
N ILE A 180 -16.86 -17.16 6.13
CA ILE A 180 -15.88 -17.40 5.05
C ILE A 180 -14.72 -18.26 5.57
N ASP A 181 -14.17 -17.91 6.73
CA ASP A 181 -13.06 -18.62 7.37
C ASP A 181 -13.45 -20.05 7.71
N HIS A 182 -14.64 -20.24 8.28
CA HIS A 182 -15.16 -21.55 8.63
C HIS A 182 -15.33 -22.44 7.40
N LEU A 183 -15.95 -21.93 6.33
CA LEU A 183 -16.11 -22.65 5.05
C LEU A 183 -14.76 -23.03 4.44
N PHE A 184 -13.77 -22.15 4.52
CA PHE A 184 -12.43 -22.44 4.02
C PHE A 184 -11.73 -23.52 4.84
N LEU A 185 -11.76 -23.41 6.17
CA LEU A 185 -11.15 -24.38 7.09
C LEU A 185 -11.81 -25.76 7.03
N ASP A 186 -13.12 -25.82 6.76
CA ASP A 186 -13.88 -27.06 6.56
C ASP A 186 -13.63 -27.70 5.18
N GLY A 187 -12.90 -27.01 4.29
CA GLY A 187 -12.57 -27.48 2.95
C GLY A 187 -13.69 -27.26 1.91
N ASP A 188 -14.77 -26.56 2.25
CA ASP A 188 -15.85 -26.21 1.32
C ASP A 188 -15.47 -24.97 0.48
N ARG A 189 -14.49 -25.19 -0.40
CA ARG A 189 -13.88 -24.12 -1.19
C ARG A 189 -14.88 -23.43 -2.12
N ALA A 190 -15.87 -24.15 -2.63
CA ALA A 190 -16.88 -23.60 -3.52
C ALA A 190 -17.78 -22.58 -2.80
N ARG A 191 -18.24 -22.92 -1.59
CA ARG A 191 -19.06 -21.99 -0.79
C ARG A 191 -18.24 -20.85 -0.22
N ALA A 192 -16.99 -21.09 0.17
CA ALA A 192 -16.09 -20.02 0.58
C ALA A 192 -15.91 -18.98 -0.54
N ILE A 193 -15.64 -19.45 -1.77
CA ILE A 193 -15.54 -18.58 -2.96
C ILE A 193 -16.84 -17.80 -3.17
N GLU A 194 -18.00 -18.45 -3.14
CA GLU A 194 -19.28 -17.76 -3.39
C GLU A 194 -19.62 -16.75 -2.28
N ALA A 195 -19.29 -17.05 -1.01
CA ALA A 195 -19.46 -16.13 0.11
C ALA A 195 -18.60 -14.88 -0.07
N VAL A 196 -17.33 -15.05 -0.47
CA VAL A 196 -16.41 -13.96 -0.80
C VAL A 196 -16.93 -13.14 -1.98
N ARG A 197 -17.35 -13.78 -3.07
CA ARG A 197 -17.95 -13.09 -4.23
C ARG A 197 -19.17 -12.27 -3.86
N THR A 198 -20.05 -12.81 -3.03
CA THR A 198 -21.26 -12.12 -2.58
C THR A 198 -20.89 -10.91 -1.74
N ALA A 199 -19.92 -11.06 -0.84
CA ALA A 199 -19.52 -10.02 0.09
C ALA A 199 -18.75 -8.88 -0.59
N PHE A 200 -17.93 -9.19 -1.60
CA PHE A 200 -17.09 -8.23 -2.30
C PHE A 200 -17.59 -7.82 -3.68
N ARG A 201 -18.65 -8.46 -4.19
CA ARG A 201 -19.15 -8.33 -5.56
C ARG A 201 -18.10 -8.64 -6.63
N CYS A 202 -17.22 -9.60 -6.38
CA CYS A 202 -16.10 -9.94 -7.26
C CYS A 202 -16.31 -11.22 -8.11
N THR A 203 -15.38 -11.47 -9.02
CA THR A 203 -15.33 -12.69 -9.84
C THR A 203 -14.86 -13.91 -9.03
N PRO A 204 -15.13 -15.16 -9.48
CA PRO A 204 -14.64 -16.36 -8.79
C PRO A 204 -13.12 -16.43 -8.65
N VAL A 205 -12.38 -15.99 -9.67
CA VAL A 205 -10.92 -15.97 -9.66
C VAL A 205 -10.41 -15.00 -8.59
N GLU A 206 -10.99 -13.80 -8.52
CA GLU A 206 -10.66 -12.81 -7.50
C GLU A 206 -11.01 -13.31 -6.09
N ALA A 207 -12.16 -13.98 -5.93
CA ALA A 207 -12.56 -14.55 -4.66
C ALA A 207 -11.63 -15.68 -4.18
N GLU A 208 -11.15 -16.53 -5.09
CA GLU A 208 -10.18 -17.57 -4.76
C GLU A 208 -8.85 -16.97 -4.30
N GLN A 209 -8.43 -15.87 -4.91
CA GLN A 209 -7.24 -15.14 -4.50
C GLN A 209 -7.37 -14.48 -3.12
N ILE A 210 -8.55 -13.93 -2.77
CA ILE A 210 -8.83 -13.42 -1.41
C ILE A 210 -8.63 -14.52 -0.37
N LEU A 211 -9.14 -15.72 -0.63
CA LEU A 211 -9.02 -16.84 0.31
C LEU A 211 -7.56 -17.24 0.52
N LEU A 212 -6.77 -17.28 -0.56
CA LEU A 212 -5.34 -17.61 -0.51
C LEU A 212 -4.48 -16.56 0.21
N GLU A 213 -4.86 -15.28 0.13
CA GLU A 213 -4.11 -14.20 0.79
C GLU A 213 -4.50 -14.05 2.26
N ARG A 214 -5.69 -14.52 2.63
CA ARG A 214 -6.22 -14.47 3.99
C ARG A 214 -5.76 -15.64 4.87
N HIS A 215 -5.57 -16.83 4.29
CA HIS A 215 -5.26 -18.08 5.00
C HIS A 215 -3.90 -18.66 4.59
#